data_AF-A0A939R0V2-F1
#
_entry.id   AF-A0A939R0V2-F1
#
_cell.length_a   1.000
_cell.length_b   1.000
_cell.length_c   1.000
_cell.angle_alpha   90.00
_cell.angle_beta   90.00
_cell.angle_gamma   90.00
#
_symmetry.space_group_name_H-M   'P 1'
#
loop_
_entity.id
_entity.type
_entity.pdbx_description
1 polymer ?
#
loop_
_entity_poly.entity_id
_entity_poly.type
_entity_poly.pdbx_seq_one_letter_code
_entity_poly.pdbx_strand_id
1 'polypeptide(L)'
;MRRCLHVVIGGREYAAFGNLFLLRWARKVQVFCHRKAPDGRTPYEQTDAYRHECAEWKRMVMEGATVIVTPGISMGERIIKDRCIERGYPLIHLQKEAIGSYWKPELKRFEACANGALLILAPWKPETIGEVNGVPVDTDYSIFHNLNGLAEELCAFDGEARIIG
;
A
#
# COMPACT_ATOMS: atom_id res chain seq x y z
N MET A 1 -25.98 2.75 -0.19
CA MET A 1 -24.71 3.42 0.17
C MET A 1 -23.58 2.72 -0.59
N ARG A 2 -22.96 3.38 -1.58
CA ARG A 2 -21.76 2.86 -2.27
C ARG A 2 -20.66 2.70 -1.21
N ARG A 3 -20.14 1.49 -1.04
CA ARG A 3 -19.18 1.17 0.03
C ARG A 3 -17.74 1.46 -0.37
N CYS A 4 -17.44 1.50 -1.67
CA CYS A 4 -16.15 1.87 -2.23
C CYS A 4 -16.32 3.08 -3.17
N LEU A 5 -15.27 3.90 -3.26
CA LEU A 5 -15.19 5.07 -4.13
C LEU A 5 -14.38 4.72 -5.37
N HIS A 6 -14.80 5.22 -6.53
CA HIS A 6 -13.96 5.26 -7.71
C HIS A 6 -13.23 6.61 -7.74
N VAL A 7 -11.90 6.58 -7.68
CA VAL A 7 -11.06 7.79 -7.56
C VAL A 7 -9.96 7.83 -8.61
N VAL A 8 -9.56 9.04 -9.00
CA VAL A 8 -8.35 9.30 -9.79
C VAL A 8 -7.29 9.92 -8.91
N ILE A 9 -6.11 9.30 -8.85
CA ILE A 9 -4.94 9.74 -8.08
C ILE A 9 -3.74 9.71 -9.04
N GLY A 10 -3.02 10.83 -9.18
CA GLY A 10 -1.85 10.88 -10.08
C GLY A 10 -2.16 10.51 -11.54
N GLY A 11 -3.39 10.72 -12.02
CA GLY A 11 -3.82 10.32 -13.37
C GLY A 11 -4.22 8.85 -13.52
N ARG A 12 -4.18 8.05 -12.45
CA ARG A 12 -4.60 6.64 -12.45
C ARG A 12 -5.90 6.42 -11.69
N GLU A 13 -6.69 5.45 -12.15
CA GLU A 13 -7.98 5.07 -11.57
C GLU A 13 -7.82 3.97 -10.51
N TYR A 14 -8.43 4.17 -9.35
CA TYR A 14 -8.45 3.22 -8.25
C TYR A 14 -9.86 3.03 -7.71
N ALA A 15 -10.17 1.82 -7.28
CA ALA A 15 -11.17 1.61 -6.26
C ALA A 15 -10.55 1.91 -4.89
N ALA A 16 -11.25 2.68 -4.06
CA ALA A 16 -10.77 3.14 -2.76
C ALA A 16 -11.76 2.81 -1.64
N PHE A 17 -11.23 2.47 -0.47
CA PHE A 17 -12.00 2.23 0.76
C PHE A 17 -11.22 2.77 1.97
N GLY A 18 -11.87 3.56 2.84
CA GLY A 18 -11.25 4.12 4.04
C GLY A 18 -10.87 5.59 3.87
N ASN A 19 -9.77 6.01 4.52
CA ASN A 19 -9.48 7.42 4.74
C ASN A 19 -8.67 8.08 3.60
N LEU A 20 -9.35 8.72 2.64
CA LEU A 20 -8.69 9.47 1.56
C LEU A 20 -7.80 10.63 2.04
N PHE A 21 -8.01 11.16 3.26
CA PHE A 21 -7.17 12.26 3.77
C PHE A 21 -5.71 11.83 4.00
N LEU A 22 -5.43 10.52 4.09
CA LEU A 22 -4.06 10.01 4.17
C LEU A 22 -3.21 10.38 2.95
N LEU A 23 -3.81 10.61 1.77
CA LEU A 23 -3.09 11.05 0.58
C LEU A 23 -2.49 12.46 0.74
N ARG A 24 -3.12 13.31 1.57
CA ARG A 24 -2.71 14.70 1.81
C ARG A 24 -1.61 14.83 2.87
N TRP A 25 -1.15 13.71 3.44
CA TRP A 25 -0.08 13.75 4.43
C TRP A 25 1.23 14.22 3.79
N ALA A 26 1.94 15.09 4.53
CA ALA A 26 3.14 15.77 4.07
C ALA A 26 4.23 14.79 3.63
N ARG A 27 4.35 13.66 4.32
CA ARG A 27 5.29 12.60 3.98
C ARG A 27 4.58 11.27 3.78
N LYS A 28 4.90 10.61 2.68
CA LYS A 28 4.52 9.23 2.36
C LYS A 28 5.80 8.42 2.20
N VAL A 29 5.88 7.28 2.87
CA VAL A 29 7.07 6.42 2.82
C VAL A 29 6.66 5.03 2.35
N GLN A 30 7.25 4.60 1.24
CA GLN A 30 7.07 3.25 0.76
C GLN A 30 7.84 2.27 1.64
N VAL A 31 7.15 1.21 2.07
CA VAL A 31 7.79 0.02 2.61
C VAL A 31 7.89 -0.99 1.49
N PHE A 32 9.11 -1.21 1.04
CA PHE A 32 9.48 -2.17 0.00
C PHE A 32 10.56 -3.08 0.57
N CYS A 33 10.28 -4.38 0.62
CA CYS A 33 11.22 -5.35 1.18
C CYS A 33 11.51 -6.43 0.15
N HIS A 34 12.79 -6.73 -0.05
CA HIS A 34 13.17 -7.92 -0.82
C HIS A 34 12.76 -9.19 -0.08
N ARG A 35 12.52 -10.29 -0.80
CA ARG A 35 12.22 -11.59 -0.18
C ARG A 35 13.42 -12.20 0.55
N LYS A 36 14.63 -11.87 0.09
CA LYS A 36 15.90 -12.36 0.62
C LYS A 36 16.87 -11.20 0.79
N ALA A 37 17.78 -11.34 1.73
CA ALA A 37 18.92 -10.46 1.89
C ALA A 37 19.85 -10.53 0.66
N PRO A 38 20.82 -9.60 0.52
CA PRO A 38 21.79 -9.62 -0.58
C PRO A 38 22.60 -10.92 -0.69
N ASP A 39 22.72 -11.67 0.41
CA ASP A 39 23.35 -13.01 0.42
C ASP A 39 22.53 -14.11 -0.28
N GLY A 40 21.28 -13.82 -0.67
CA GLY A 40 20.35 -14.73 -1.34
C GLY A 40 19.76 -15.85 -0.46
N ARG A 41 20.22 -16.00 0.79
CA ARG A 41 19.87 -17.12 1.68
C ARG A 41 18.96 -16.68 2.80
N THR A 42 19.30 -15.59 3.46
CA THR A 42 18.62 -15.09 4.66
C THR A 42 17.31 -14.41 4.26
N PRO A 43 16.15 -14.79 4.83
CA PRO A 43 14.93 -14.00 4.66
C PRO A 43 15.16 -12.56 5.14
N TYR A 44 14.76 -11.57 4.34
CA TYR A 44 15.13 -10.18 4.61
C TYR A 44 14.64 -9.71 5.98
N GLU A 45 13.44 -10.15 6.38
CA GLU A 45 12.81 -9.81 7.65
C GLU A 45 13.58 -10.30 8.90
N GLN A 46 14.59 -11.15 8.71
CA GLN A 46 15.44 -11.68 9.79
C GLN A 46 16.78 -10.92 9.91
N THR A 47 17.05 -9.99 9.00
CA THR A 47 18.32 -9.24 8.96
C THR A 47 18.34 -8.06 9.93
N ASP A 48 19.54 -7.63 10.29
CA ASP A 48 19.79 -6.43 11.09
C ASP A 48 19.37 -5.16 10.35
N ALA A 49 19.58 -5.13 9.03
CA ALA A 49 19.15 -4.04 8.15
C ALA A 49 17.62 -3.85 8.23
N TYR A 50 16.84 -4.92 8.10
CA TYR A 50 15.39 -4.85 8.24
C TYR A 50 14.97 -4.37 9.64
N ARG A 51 15.66 -4.81 10.71
CA ARG A 51 15.36 -4.31 12.07
C ARG A 51 15.62 -2.81 12.21
N HIS A 52 16.68 -2.31 11.58
CA HIS A 52 16.99 -0.89 11.56
C HIS A 52 15.93 -0.10 10.77
N GLU A 53 15.57 -0.55 9.56
CA GLU A 53 14.51 0.06 8.74
C GLU A 53 13.16 0.08 9.47
N CYS A 54 12.80 -1.01 10.16
CA CYS A 54 11.59 -1.07 10.99
C CYS A 54 11.58 0.00 12.08
N ALA A 55 12.73 0.25 12.72
CA ALA A 55 12.86 1.27 13.75
C ALA A 55 12.70 2.66 13.15
N GLU A 56 13.31 2.90 11.99
CA GLU A 56 13.20 4.17 11.26
C GLU A 56 11.78 4.45 10.79
N TRP A 57 11.09 3.49 10.16
CA TRP A 57 9.69 3.68 9.75
C TRP A 57 8.80 3.98 10.94
N LYS A 58 8.99 3.25 12.05
CA LYS A 58 8.27 3.53 13.30
C LYS A 58 8.57 4.94 13.80
N ARG A 59 9.83 5.36 13.83
CA ARG A 59 10.24 6.70 14.26
C ARG A 59 9.55 7.78 13.41
N MET A 60 9.60 7.65 12.09
CA MET A 60 8.97 8.59 11.17
C MET A 60 7.46 8.72 11.37
N VAL A 61 6.77 7.59 11.61
CA VAL A 61 5.33 7.60 11.93
C VAL A 61 5.04 8.30 13.25
N MET A 62 5.84 8.02 14.29
CA MET A 62 5.63 8.57 15.64
C MET A 62 5.96 10.05 15.74
N GLU A 63 6.88 10.57 14.92
CA GLU A 63 7.17 12.01 14.78
C GLU A 63 6.01 12.78 14.14
N GLY A 64 5.04 12.07 13.55
CA GLY A 64 3.84 12.63 12.95
C GLY A 64 4.02 13.00 11.47
N ALA A 65 2.90 13.27 10.80
CA ALA A 65 2.82 13.66 9.39
C ALA A 65 3.45 12.69 8.37
N THR A 66 3.80 11.47 8.78
CA THR A 66 4.22 10.37 7.89
C THR A 66 3.18 9.26 7.81
N VAL A 67 2.80 8.88 6.59
CA VAL A 67 1.97 7.71 6.31
C VAL A 67 2.81 6.62 5.62
N ILE A 68 2.60 5.38 6.03
CA ILE A 68 3.23 4.21 5.40
C ILE A 68 2.44 3.82 4.16
N VAL A 69 3.13 3.55 3.06
CA VAL A 69 2.55 3.04 1.81
C VAL A 69 3.17 1.69 1.51
N THR A 70 2.36 0.66 1.29
CA THR A 70 2.90 -0.66 0.93
C THR A 70 1.86 -1.51 0.22
N PRO A 71 2.26 -2.36 -0.74
CA PRO A 71 1.37 -3.38 -1.27
C PRO A 71 1.27 -4.62 -0.37
N GLY A 72 2.21 -4.83 0.57
CA GLY A 72 2.14 -5.94 1.51
C GLY A 72 2.46 -7.30 0.88
N ILE A 73 3.39 -7.34 -0.08
CA ILE A 73 3.66 -8.52 -0.91
C ILE A 73 4.63 -9.47 -0.22
N SER A 74 5.80 -8.96 0.20
CA SER A 74 6.81 -9.76 0.90
C SER A 74 6.46 -9.96 2.38
N MET A 75 7.14 -10.89 3.05
CA MET A 75 6.95 -11.12 4.49
C MET A 75 7.26 -9.87 5.31
N GLY A 76 8.36 -9.16 5.00
CA GLY A 76 8.73 -7.91 5.66
C GLY A 76 7.65 -6.84 5.54
N GLU A 77 7.12 -6.62 4.34
CA GLU A 77 6.03 -5.67 4.13
C GLU A 77 4.76 -6.05 4.90
N ARG A 78 4.41 -7.35 4.92
CA ARG A 78 3.23 -7.84 5.66
C ARG A 78 3.35 -7.59 7.15
N ILE A 79 4.52 -7.84 7.74
CA ILE A 79 4.79 -7.57 9.16
C ILE A 79 4.57 -6.08 9.48
N ILE A 80 5.02 -5.18 8.61
CA ILE A 80 4.82 -3.73 8.81
C ILE A 80 3.36 -3.33 8.63
N LYS A 81 2.69 -3.84 7.59
CA LYS A 81 1.27 -3.60 7.34
C LYS A 81 0.43 -4.02 8.55
N ASP A 82 0.64 -5.23 9.05
CA ASP A 82 -0.11 -5.79 10.18
C ASP A 82 0.16 -4.97 11.45
N ARG A 83 1.41 -4.56 11.69
CA ARG A 83 1.77 -3.65 12.78
C ARG A 83 1.07 -2.30 12.67
N CYS A 84 0.96 -1.73 11.48
CA CYS A 84 0.27 -0.46 11.29
C CYS A 84 -1.22 -0.59 11.64
N ILE A 85 -1.86 -1.65 11.17
CA ILE A 85 -3.28 -1.94 11.47
C ILE A 85 -3.48 -2.11 12.98
N GLU A 86 -2.63 -2.91 13.64
CA GLU A 86 -2.74 -3.19 15.07
C GLU A 86 -2.51 -1.96 15.97
N ARG A 87 -1.63 -1.06 15.54
CA ARG A 87 -1.26 0.14 16.31
C ARG A 87 -2.05 1.38 15.92
N GLY A 88 -2.91 1.30 14.90
CA GLY A 88 -3.61 2.45 14.33
C GLY A 88 -2.65 3.46 13.69
N TYR A 89 -1.51 3.00 13.17
CA TYR A 89 -0.60 3.86 12.43
C TYR A 89 -1.16 4.19 11.04
N PRO A 90 -0.95 5.42 10.54
CA PRO A 90 -1.39 5.82 9.21
C PRO A 90 -0.82 4.89 8.13
N LEU A 91 -1.71 4.27 7.37
CA LEU A 91 -1.38 3.29 6.34
C LEU A 91 -2.21 3.48 5.07
N ILE A 92 -1.53 3.46 3.91
CA ILE A 92 -2.12 3.26 2.59
C ILE A 92 -1.72 1.86 2.12
N HIS A 93 -2.68 0.95 2.03
CA HIS A 93 -2.48 -0.42 1.56
C HIS A 93 -2.96 -0.56 0.12
N LEU A 94 -2.04 -0.88 -0.80
CA LEU A 94 -2.36 -1.25 -2.19
C LEU A 94 -2.56 -2.76 -2.29
N GLN A 95 -3.71 -3.21 -2.79
CA GLN A 95 -3.98 -4.64 -2.97
C GLN A 95 -4.20 -5.01 -4.43
N LYS A 96 -3.92 -6.26 -4.77
CA LYS A 96 -4.19 -6.85 -6.09
C LYS A 96 -5.68 -7.06 -6.30
N GLU A 97 -6.38 -7.47 -5.24
CA GLU A 97 -7.78 -7.88 -5.31
C GLU A 97 -8.68 -6.66 -5.56
N ALA A 98 -9.54 -6.75 -6.58
CA ALA A 98 -10.46 -5.68 -6.91
C ALA A 98 -11.45 -5.40 -5.75
N ILE A 99 -11.73 -4.11 -5.52
CA ILE A 99 -12.72 -3.67 -4.53
C ILE A 99 -14.04 -3.43 -5.29
N GLY A 100 -14.88 -4.45 -5.31
CA GLY A 100 -16.22 -4.42 -5.94
C GLY A 100 -17.35 -4.07 -4.97
N SER A 101 -18.59 -4.07 -5.48
CA SER A 101 -19.80 -3.71 -4.72
C SER A 101 -20.08 -4.59 -3.49
N TYR A 102 -19.66 -5.86 -3.52
CA TYR A 102 -19.82 -6.82 -2.42
C TYR A 102 -18.55 -7.03 -1.59
N TRP A 103 -17.44 -6.39 -1.99
CA TRP A 103 -16.18 -6.52 -1.27
C TRP A 103 -16.30 -5.83 0.10
N LYS A 104 -15.73 -6.47 1.12
CA LYS A 104 -15.63 -5.91 2.46
C LYS A 104 -14.26 -6.28 3.05
N PRO A 105 -13.57 -5.34 3.72
CA PRO A 105 -12.35 -5.69 4.41
C PRO A 105 -12.65 -6.58 5.63
N GLU A 106 -11.64 -7.33 6.06
CA GLU A 106 -11.65 -8.05 7.33
C GLU A 106 -11.88 -7.10 8.51
N LEU A 107 -12.37 -7.62 9.64
CA LEU A 107 -12.80 -6.81 10.80
C LEU A 107 -11.73 -5.78 11.24
N LYS A 108 -10.49 -6.21 11.45
CA LYS A 108 -9.39 -5.32 11.88
C LYS A 108 -9.11 -4.20 10.87
N ARG A 109 -9.17 -4.51 9.57
CA ARG A 109 -8.97 -3.53 8.49
C ARG A 109 -10.16 -2.57 8.42
N PHE A 110 -11.38 -3.08 8.60
CA PHE A 110 -12.58 -2.26 8.68
C PHE A 110 -12.50 -1.26 9.84
N GLU A 111 -12.12 -1.71 11.03
CA GLU A 111 -11.92 -0.86 12.21
C GLU A 111 -10.83 0.19 11.98
N ALA A 112 -9.69 -0.20 11.40
CA ALA A 112 -8.63 0.74 11.05
C ALA A 112 -9.09 1.82 10.04
N CYS A 113 -9.92 1.44 9.05
CA CYS A 113 -10.52 2.40 8.12
C CYS A 113 -11.48 3.35 8.85
N ALA A 114 -12.35 2.81 9.72
CA ALA A 114 -13.32 3.59 10.48
C ALA A 114 -12.66 4.57 11.46
N ASN A 115 -11.53 4.18 12.05
CA ASN A 115 -10.71 5.02 12.93
C ASN A 115 -9.85 6.04 12.15
N GLY A 116 -9.91 6.05 10.82
CA GLY A 116 -9.15 6.98 9.98
C GLY A 116 -7.67 6.62 9.80
N ALA A 117 -7.22 5.46 10.28
CA ALA A 117 -5.82 5.04 10.19
C ALA A 117 -5.46 4.33 8.88
N LEU A 118 -6.46 3.85 8.12
CA LEU A 118 -6.23 3.04 6.92
C LEU A 118 -6.98 3.58 5.69
N LEU A 119 -6.27 3.61 4.57
CA LEU A 119 -6.81 3.71 3.21
C LEU A 119 -6.41 2.45 2.44
N ILE A 120 -7.37 1.80 1.81
CA ILE A 120 -7.16 0.63 0.97
C ILE A 120 -7.43 1.05 -0.47
N LEU A 121 -6.48 0.77 -1.35
CA LEU A 121 -6.56 1.05 -2.78
C LEU A 121 -6.41 -0.25 -3.57
N ALA A 122 -7.18 -0.40 -4.63
CA ALA A 122 -6.97 -1.41 -5.66
C ALA A 122 -7.03 -0.72 -7.03
N PRO A 123 -6.14 -1.05 -7.98
CA PRO A 123 -6.23 -0.53 -9.34
C PRO A 123 -7.61 -0.84 -9.94
N TRP A 124 -8.25 0.15 -10.60
CA TRP A 124 -9.61 -0.03 -11.12
C TRP A 124 -9.68 -1.05 -12.27
N LYS A 125 -8.65 -1.05 -13.14
CA LYS A 125 -8.46 -2.00 -14.23
C LYS A 125 -7.05 -2.58 -14.12
N PRO A 126 -6.85 -3.71 -13.44
CA PRO A 126 -5.53 -4.34 -13.33
C PRO A 126 -4.88 -4.64 -14.69
N GLU A 127 -5.69 -4.83 -15.73
CA GLU A 127 -5.26 -5.08 -17.12
C GLU A 127 -4.71 -3.84 -17.86
N THR A 128 -4.92 -2.61 -17.36
CA THR A 128 -4.29 -1.40 -17.94
C THR A 128 -2.87 -1.18 -17.43
N ILE A 129 -2.43 -2.06 -16.54
CA ILE A 129 -1.08 -2.11 -16.04
C ILE A 129 -0.24 -2.87 -17.09
N GLY A 130 0.92 -2.33 -17.47
CA GLY A 130 1.69 -2.88 -18.59
C GLY A 130 2.41 -4.20 -18.27
N GLU A 131 2.86 -4.87 -19.33
CA GLU A 131 3.87 -5.94 -19.24
C GLU A 131 5.16 -5.42 -18.59
N VAL A 132 5.84 -6.26 -17.82
CA VAL A 132 7.08 -5.89 -17.14
C VAL A 132 8.21 -6.75 -17.67
N ASN A 133 9.24 -6.13 -18.28
CA ASN A 133 10.39 -6.84 -18.85
C ASN A 133 10.01 -7.97 -19.84
N GLY A 134 8.95 -7.77 -20.63
CA GLY A 134 8.41 -8.78 -21.55
C GLY A 134 7.67 -9.95 -20.87
N VAL A 135 7.40 -9.84 -19.57
CA VAL A 135 6.57 -10.80 -18.83
C VAL A 135 5.10 -10.37 -18.88
N PRO A 136 4.17 -11.28 -19.24
CA PRO A 136 2.73 -10.98 -19.29
C PRO A 136 2.19 -10.36 -18.00
N VAL A 137 1.18 -9.50 -18.14
CA VAL A 137 0.63 -8.70 -17.02
C VAL A 137 -0.02 -9.56 -15.93
N ASP A 138 -0.55 -10.73 -16.28
CA ASP A 138 -1.31 -11.60 -15.40
C ASP A 138 -0.43 -12.45 -14.46
N THR A 139 0.89 -12.43 -14.67
CA THR A 139 1.83 -13.12 -13.79
C THR A 139 1.96 -12.41 -12.45
N ASP A 140 2.15 -13.18 -11.38
CA ASP A 140 2.41 -12.62 -10.06
C ASP A 140 3.64 -11.70 -10.05
N TYR A 141 4.66 -11.99 -10.87
CA TYR A 141 5.83 -11.13 -11.02
C TYR A 141 5.46 -9.72 -11.52
N SER A 142 4.77 -9.64 -12.65
CA SER A 142 4.37 -8.38 -13.25
C SER A 142 3.43 -7.61 -12.31
N ILE A 143 2.45 -8.30 -11.73
CA ILE A 143 1.51 -7.68 -10.78
C ILE A 143 2.24 -7.10 -9.58
N PHE A 144 3.18 -7.84 -8.99
CA PHE A 144 3.94 -7.35 -7.84
C PHE A 144 4.85 -6.18 -8.18
N HIS A 145 5.52 -6.21 -9.34
CA HIS A 145 6.36 -5.09 -9.77
C HIS A 145 5.52 -3.83 -9.98
N ASN A 146 4.39 -3.99 -10.64
CA ASN A 146 3.47 -2.89 -10.90
C ASN A 146 2.86 -2.32 -9.61
N LEU A 147 2.43 -3.15 -8.66
CA LEU A 147 1.94 -2.67 -7.36
C LEU A 147 3.01 -1.87 -6.60
N ASN A 148 4.28 -2.24 -6.73
CA ASN A 148 5.38 -1.47 -6.14
C ASN A 148 5.60 -0.13 -6.84
N GLY A 149 5.52 -0.09 -8.18
CA GLY A 149 5.55 1.16 -8.93
C GLY A 149 4.39 2.09 -8.56
N LEU A 150 3.17 1.56 -8.41
CA LEU A 150 2.03 2.35 -7.95
C LEU A 150 2.22 2.88 -6.52
N ALA A 151 2.86 2.12 -5.63
CA ALA A 151 3.16 2.57 -4.28
C ALA A 151 4.20 3.71 -4.28
N GLU A 152 5.20 3.63 -5.15
CA GLU A 152 6.20 4.69 -5.35
C GLU A 152 5.54 5.97 -5.88
N GLU A 153 4.70 5.87 -6.91
CA GLU A 153 3.95 7.00 -7.46
C GLU A 153 3.03 7.66 -6.43
N LEU A 154 2.34 6.86 -5.59
CA LEU A 154 1.55 7.38 -4.48
C LEU A 154 2.42 8.15 -3.48
N CYS A 155 3.65 7.70 -3.22
CA CYS A 155 4.54 8.42 -2.32
C CYS A 155 4.95 9.79 -2.89
N ALA A 156 5.14 9.87 -4.20
CA ALA A 156 5.45 11.12 -4.91
C ALA A 156 4.24 12.05 -5.09
N PHE A 157 3.01 11.54 -4.92
CA PHE A 157 1.79 12.31 -5.13
C PHE A 157 1.54 13.36 -4.04
N ASP A 158 1.40 14.63 -4.43
CA ASP A 158 1.14 15.77 -3.54
C ASP A 158 -0.19 16.51 -3.85
N GLY A 159 -0.93 16.03 -4.85
CA GLY A 159 -2.18 16.63 -5.29
C GLY A 159 -3.44 16.18 -4.54
N GLU A 160 -4.60 16.47 -5.14
CA GLU A 160 -5.90 16.04 -4.63
C GLU A 160 -6.46 14.85 -5.42
N ALA A 161 -6.93 13.83 -4.69
CA ALA A 161 -7.67 12.74 -5.31
C ALA A 161 -9.03 13.24 -5.80
N ARG A 162 -9.40 12.88 -7.04
CA ARG A 162 -10.71 13.23 -7.61
C ARG A 162 -11.65 12.04 -7.53
N ILE A 163 -12.79 12.20 -6.86
CA ILE A 163 -13.84 11.18 -6.83
C ILE A 163 -14.63 11.26 -8.14
N ILE A 164 -14.74 10.14 -8.86
CA ILE A 164 -15.40 10.06 -10.17
C ILE A 164 -16.61 9.11 -10.20
N GLY A 165 -16.90 8.40 -9.10
CA GLY A 165 -18.08 7.54 -8.99
C GLY A 165 -18.25 6.90 -7.62
#